data_AF-A0AAJ1TMF5-F1
#
_entry.id   AF-A0AAJ1TMF5-F1
#
_cell.length_a   1.000
_cell.length_b   1.000
_cell.length_c   1.000
_cell.angle_alpha   90.00
_cell.angle_beta   90.00
_cell.angle_gamma   90.00
#
_symmetry.space_group_name_H-M   'P 1'
#
loop_
_entity.id
_entity.type
_entity.pdbx_description
1 polymer ?
#
loop_
_entity_poly.entity_id
_entity_poly.type
_entity_poly.pdbx_seq_one_letter_code
_entity_poly.pdbx_strand_id
1 'polypeptide(L)'
;MEDPRRWEVFRAADQIRAEGKERVSLRTVWARVKLNAGVAGNNQSVGGHLAEWTRERAYSPIIELAGLPEAVETGLAKAGVALWKAAQAEAAAINERTRLRMAEAIAAERELRHEALGMVDARDAVIEAQCNEIAWFADELERMKEHLRTVRARDFWQRVIQEVRDILPEREALHVGDITLRIGADLVQEAEEHVQAWNVDTVRGAIDERIYRKRYFVAEGGGRYRRRRPEDGGVAA
;
A
#
# COMPACT_ATOMS: atom_id res chain seq x y z
N MET A 1 69.78 31.73 9.16
CA MET A 1 70.19 31.48 7.77
C MET A 1 70.81 30.10 7.73
N GLU A 2 70.11 29.12 7.18
CA GLU A 2 70.65 27.77 7.00
C GLU A 2 71.88 27.85 6.09
N ASP A 3 72.98 27.23 6.50
CA ASP A 3 74.19 27.14 5.69
C ASP A 3 73.82 26.43 4.37
N PRO A 4 73.90 27.09 3.20
CA PRO A 4 73.52 26.49 1.90
C PRO A 4 74.27 25.18 1.62
N ARG A 5 75.39 24.97 2.30
CA ARG A 5 76.25 23.79 2.21
C ARG A 5 75.65 22.57 2.90
N ARG A 6 74.85 22.76 3.96
CA ARG A 6 74.16 21.67 4.68
C ARG A 6 73.19 20.96 3.74
N TRP A 7 72.38 21.74 3.04
CA TRP A 7 71.36 21.20 2.13
C TRP A 7 71.97 20.42 0.96
N GLU A 8 73.07 20.89 0.37
CA GLU A 8 73.77 20.14 -0.69
C GLU A 8 74.37 18.82 -0.19
N VAL A 9 74.92 18.80 1.03
CA VAL A 9 75.41 17.56 1.66
C VAL A 9 74.27 16.57 1.89
N PHE A 10 73.12 17.03 2.37
CA PHE A 10 71.93 16.21 2.59
C PHE A 10 71.39 15.63 1.28
N ARG A 11 71.27 16.48 0.25
CA ARG A 11 70.83 16.07 -1.09
C ARG A 11 71.77 15.04 -1.69
N ALA A 12 73.08 15.28 -1.65
CA ALA A 12 74.07 14.35 -2.20
C ALA A 12 74.06 13.01 -1.46
N ALA A 13 73.91 13.03 -0.13
CA ALA A 13 73.79 11.82 0.68
C ALA A 13 72.50 11.04 0.40
N ASP A 14 71.35 11.71 0.29
CA ASP A 14 70.07 11.10 -0.08
C ASP A 14 70.14 10.47 -1.49
N GLN A 15 70.80 11.15 -2.44
CA GLN A 15 70.96 10.64 -3.81
C GLN A 15 71.85 9.39 -3.85
N ILE A 16 72.99 9.39 -3.15
CA ILE A 16 73.88 8.22 -3.05
C ILE A 16 73.14 7.05 -2.37
N ARG A 17 72.36 7.32 -1.33
CA ARG A 17 71.54 6.31 -0.65
C ARG A 17 70.49 5.70 -1.58
N ALA A 18 69.75 6.52 -2.33
CA ALA A 18 68.71 6.07 -3.25
C ALA A 18 69.26 5.29 -4.44
N GLU A 19 70.46 5.64 -4.93
CA GLU A 19 71.15 4.89 -5.97
C GLU A 19 71.55 3.47 -5.51
N GLY A 20 71.78 3.27 -4.20
CA GLY A 20 72.01 1.96 -3.58
C GLY A 20 73.29 1.22 -4.01
N LYS A 21 74.10 1.82 -4.88
CA LYS A 21 75.31 1.22 -5.47
C LYS A 21 76.57 1.39 -4.62
N GLU A 22 76.64 2.47 -3.85
CA GLU A 22 77.80 2.83 -3.04
C GLU A 22 77.40 3.25 -1.63
N ARG A 23 78.29 3.03 -0.66
CA ARG A 23 78.09 3.50 0.71
C ARG A 23 78.09 5.02 0.76
N VAL A 24 77.14 5.60 1.49
CA VAL A 24 77.19 7.02 1.86
C VAL A 24 78.34 7.22 2.84
N SER A 25 79.40 7.86 2.35
CA SER A 25 80.64 8.10 3.10
C SER A 25 81.13 9.51 2.83
N LEU A 26 81.95 10.06 3.72
CA LEU A 26 82.52 11.39 3.53
C LEU A 26 83.21 11.52 2.17
N ARG A 27 83.89 10.47 1.70
CA ARG A 27 84.58 10.45 0.41
C ARG A 27 83.60 10.53 -0.78
N THR A 28 82.53 9.73 -0.76
CA THR A 28 81.56 9.67 -1.87
C THR A 28 80.67 10.91 -1.91
N VAL A 29 80.24 11.38 -0.73
CA VAL A 29 79.46 12.61 -0.59
C VAL A 29 80.31 13.83 -0.97
N TRP A 30 81.56 13.91 -0.54
CA TRP A 30 82.45 15.03 -0.90
C TRP A 30 82.75 15.07 -2.40
N ALA A 31 83.01 13.92 -3.02
CA ALA A 31 83.20 13.83 -4.46
C ALA A 31 81.96 14.33 -5.23
N ARG A 32 80.75 13.95 -4.78
CA ARG A 32 79.49 14.35 -5.40
C ARG A 32 79.17 15.84 -5.19
N VAL A 33 79.38 16.37 -3.99
CA VAL A 33 79.17 17.79 -3.68
C VAL A 33 80.15 18.68 -4.47
N LYS A 34 81.43 18.27 -4.57
CA LYS A 34 82.44 18.98 -5.35
C LYS A 34 82.07 19.02 -6.84
N LEU A 35 81.54 17.91 -7.38
CA LEU A 35 81.19 17.78 -8.79
C LEU A 35 79.88 18.53 -9.15
N ASN A 36 78.89 18.55 -8.27
CA ASN A 36 77.57 19.12 -8.55
C ASN A 36 77.46 20.63 -8.28
N ALA A 37 78.12 21.13 -7.23
CA ALA A 37 77.90 22.50 -6.75
C ALA A 37 79.15 23.39 -6.81
N GLY A 38 80.34 22.84 -7.11
CA GLY A 38 81.60 23.58 -7.10
C GLY A 38 82.00 24.16 -5.73
N VAL A 39 81.26 23.80 -4.66
CA VAL A 39 81.44 24.34 -3.31
C VAL A 39 82.62 23.61 -2.64
N ALA A 40 83.80 24.22 -2.67
CA ALA A 40 84.97 23.73 -1.95
C ALA A 40 84.95 24.20 -0.49
N GLY A 41 84.31 23.43 0.39
CA GLY A 41 84.44 23.56 1.85
C GLY A 41 85.63 22.75 2.38
N ASN A 42 86.01 22.97 3.64
CA ASN A 42 86.95 22.08 4.33
C ASN A 42 86.26 20.73 4.66
N ASN A 43 87.05 19.65 4.76
CA ASN A 43 86.52 18.31 5.05
C ASN A 43 85.80 18.23 6.42
N GLN A 44 86.11 19.12 7.37
CA GLN A 44 85.49 19.16 8.69
C GLN A 44 84.03 19.64 8.64
N SER A 45 83.72 20.65 7.82
CA SER A 45 82.37 21.19 7.65
C SER A 45 81.46 20.20 6.91
N VAL A 46 81.96 19.54 5.86
CA VAL A 46 81.21 18.47 5.16
C VAL A 46 81.01 17.26 6.07
N GLY A 47 82.03 16.89 6.85
CA GLY A 47 81.92 15.84 7.86
C GLY A 47 80.88 16.14 8.94
N GLY A 48 80.81 17.39 9.42
CA GLY A 48 79.82 17.84 10.39
C GLY A 48 78.38 17.71 9.86
N HIS A 49 78.13 18.22 8.66
CA HIS A 49 76.81 18.14 8.02
C HIS A 49 76.42 16.70 7.66
N LEU A 50 77.36 15.85 7.23
CA LEU A 50 77.10 14.44 6.94
C LEU A 50 76.78 13.63 8.22
N ALA A 51 77.42 13.96 9.34
CA ALA A 51 77.11 13.35 10.62
C ALA A 51 75.69 13.73 11.10
N GLU A 52 75.28 14.97 10.84
CA GLU A 52 73.91 15.43 11.11
C GLU A 52 72.88 14.68 10.24
N TRP A 53 73.13 14.58 8.92
CA TRP A 53 72.29 13.80 8.00
C TRP A 53 72.16 12.33 8.43
N THR A 54 73.28 11.71 8.84
CA THR A 54 73.29 10.31 9.28
C THR A 54 72.37 10.10 10.49
N ARG A 55 72.35 11.06 11.41
CA ARG A 55 71.50 11.03 12.61
C ARG A 55 70.04 11.25 12.27
N GLU A 56 69.73 12.27 11.46
CA GLU A 56 68.34 12.59 11.07
C GLU A 56 67.69 11.49 10.24
N ARG A 57 68.44 10.90 9.32
CA ARG A 57 67.96 9.83 8.44
C ARG A 57 68.10 8.44 9.05
N ALA A 58 68.56 8.35 10.30
CA ALA A 58 68.90 7.11 11.01
C ALA A 58 69.70 6.13 10.13
N TYR A 59 70.60 6.67 9.30
CA TYR A 59 71.31 5.88 8.29
C TYR A 59 72.33 4.95 8.95
N SER A 60 72.21 3.66 8.69
CA SER A 60 73.19 2.66 9.11
C SER A 60 73.68 1.88 7.89
N PRO A 61 74.92 2.12 7.42
CA PRO A 61 75.44 1.49 6.21
C PRO A 61 75.58 -0.03 6.33
N ILE A 62 75.70 -0.55 7.55
CA ILE A 62 75.78 -2.00 7.79
C ILE A 62 74.41 -2.66 7.57
N ILE A 63 73.32 -1.99 7.95
CA ILE A 63 71.97 -2.54 7.90
C ILE A 63 71.41 -2.44 6.47
N GLU A 64 71.63 -1.32 5.78
CA GLU A 64 71.06 -1.11 4.43
C GLU A 64 71.75 -1.91 3.33
N LEU A 65 73.06 -2.17 3.44
CA LEU A 65 73.78 -2.98 2.46
C LEU A 65 73.61 -4.50 2.69
N ALA A 66 73.31 -4.92 3.92
CA ALA A 66 73.10 -6.34 4.24
C ALA A 66 71.66 -6.82 3.97
N GLY A 67 70.71 -5.90 3.78
CA GLY A 67 69.30 -6.23 3.69
C GLY A 67 68.76 -6.81 5.00
N LEU A 68 67.51 -7.28 4.97
CA LEU A 68 66.99 -8.11 6.06
C LEU A 68 67.66 -9.49 5.99
N PRO A 69 68.08 -10.07 7.14
CA PRO A 69 68.55 -11.45 7.14
C PRO A 69 67.49 -12.38 6.54
N GLU A 70 67.89 -13.32 5.68
CA GLU A 70 66.99 -14.26 4.99
C GLU A 70 66.03 -14.99 5.95
N ALA A 71 66.49 -15.29 7.17
CA ALA A 71 65.68 -15.89 8.22
C ALA A 71 64.50 -14.99 8.65
N VAL A 72 64.72 -13.67 8.70
CA VAL A 72 63.69 -12.68 9.03
C VAL A 72 62.71 -12.53 7.87
N GLU A 73 63.20 -12.45 6.63
CA GLU A 73 62.36 -12.36 5.44
C GLU A 73 61.46 -13.60 5.29
N THR A 74 62.03 -14.79 5.46
CA THR A 74 61.28 -16.06 5.45
C THR A 74 60.26 -16.11 6.58
N GLY A 75 60.62 -15.62 7.77
CA GLY A 75 59.72 -15.52 8.91
C GLY A 75 58.52 -14.61 8.62
N LEU A 76 58.77 -13.43 8.05
CA LEU A 76 57.74 -12.48 7.65
C LEU A 76 56.83 -13.04 6.55
N ALA A 77 57.39 -13.71 5.54
CA ALA A 77 56.61 -14.36 4.48
C ALA A 77 55.69 -15.44 5.05
N LYS A 78 56.19 -16.29 5.96
CA LYS A 78 55.38 -17.31 6.64
C LYS A 78 54.28 -16.69 7.50
N ALA A 79 54.60 -15.62 8.24
CA ALA A 79 53.63 -14.90 9.04
C ALA A 79 52.52 -14.27 8.17
N GLY A 80 52.89 -13.67 7.03
CA GLY A 80 51.94 -13.10 6.07
C GLY A 80 50.98 -14.15 5.49
N VAL A 81 51.49 -15.32 5.10
CA VAL A 81 50.66 -16.44 4.62
C VAL A 81 49.74 -16.96 5.72
N ALA A 82 50.24 -17.10 6.95
CA ALA A 82 49.43 -17.54 8.09
C ALA A 82 48.31 -16.54 8.40
N LEU A 83 48.62 -15.24 8.43
CA LEU A 83 47.65 -14.17 8.63
C LEU A 83 46.59 -14.16 7.53
N TRP A 84 46.98 -14.29 6.28
CA TRP A 84 46.05 -14.33 5.14
C TRP A 84 45.11 -15.54 5.22
N LYS A 85 45.62 -16.73 5.56
CA LYS A 85 44.79 -17.92 5.77
C LYS A 85 43.81 -17.75 6.93
N ALA A 86 44.26 -17.16 8.03
CA ALA A 86 43.40 -16.87 9.17
C ALA A 86 42.28 -15.88 8.79
N ALA A 87 42.62 -14.80 8.07
CA ALA A 87 41.67 -13.81 7.59
C ALA A 87 40.64 -14.43 6.62
N GLN A 88 41.06 -15.31 5.71
CA GLN A 88 40.14 -16.03 4.83
C GLN A 88 39.19 -16.95 5.60
N ALA A 89 39.70 -17.69 6.59
CA ALA A 89 38.89 -18.56 7.42
C ALA A 89 37.85 -17.78 8.23
N GLU A 90 38.25 -16.62 8.80
CA GLU A 90 37.35 -15.73 9.52
C GLU A 90 36.29 -15.13 8.59
N ALA A 91 36.67 -14.64 7.41
CA ALA A 91 35.74 -14.11 6.42
C ALA A 91 34.73 -15.18 5.96
N ALA A 92 35.19 -16.42 5.73
CA ALA A 92 34.31 -17.53 5.39
C ALA A 92 33.31 -17.84 6.53
N ALA A 93 33.77 -17.84 7.78
CA ALA A 93 32.91 -18.07 8.94
C ALA A 93 31.87 -16.94 9.12
N ILE A 94 32.24 -15.68 8.90
CA ILE A 94 31.31 -14.54 8.94
C ILE A 94 30.27 -14.65 7.84
N ASN A 95 30.68 -14.97 6.62
CA ASN A 95 29.77 -15.14 5.49
C ASN A 95 28.77 -16.27 5.72
N GLU A 96 29.23 -17.39 6.30
CA GLU A 96 28.36 -18.52 6.60
C GLU A 96 27.33 -18.16 7.68
N ARG A 97 27.76 -17.52 8.78
CA ARG A 97 26.83 -17.03 9.80
C ARG A 97 25.81 -16.05 9.23
N THR A 98 26.24 -15.18 8.30
CA THR A 98 25.36 -14.21 7.65
C THR A 98 24.33 -14.91 6.76
N ARG A 99 24.76 -15.91 5.99
CA ARG A 99 23.86 -16.74 5.17
C ARG A 99 22.81 -17.45 6.01
N LEU A 100 23.22 -18.08 7.11
CA LEU A 100 22.29 -18.77 8.01
C LEU A 100 21.26 -17.81 8.60
N ARG A 101 21.70 -16.65 9.13
CA ARG A 101 20.79 -15.63 9.66
C ARG A 101 19.81 -15.09 8.60
N MET A 102 20.28 -14.88 7.37
CA MET A 102 19.42 -14.46 6.27
C MET A 102 18.41 -15.54 5.90
N ALA A 103 18.82 -16.81 5.87
CA ALA A 103 17.93 -17.93 5.59
C ALA A 103 16.84 -18.06 6.66
N GLU A 104 17.20 -17.93 7.95
CA GLU A 104 16.26 -17.91 9.07
C GLU A 104 15.29 -16.72 8.97
N ALA A 105 15.79 -15.51 8.66
CA ALA A 105 14.94 -14.34 8.49
C ALA A 105 13.96 -14.48 7.32
N ILE A 106 14.39 -15.06 6.20
CA ILE A 106 13.53 -15.34 5.04
C ILE A 106 12.48 -16.40 5.40
N ALA A 107 12.85 -17.44 6.13
CA ALA A 107 11.91 -18.47 6.57
C ALA A 107 10.82 -17.86 7.49
N ALA A 108 11.23 -17.07 8.48
CA ALA A 108 10.31 -16.38 9.38
C ALA A 108 9.39 -15.39 8.63
N GLU A 109 9.92 -14.64 7.66
CA GLU A 109 9.10 -13.74 6.82
C GLU A 109 8.05 -14.51 6.02
N ARG A 110 8.44 -15.65 5.44
CA ARG A 110 7.50 -16.50 4.68
C ARG A 110 6.39 -17.04 5.55
N GLU A 111 6.71 -17.50 6.76
CA GLU A 111 5.71 -17.98 7.72
C GLU A 111 4.72 -16.86 8.08
N LEU A 112 5.21 -15.67 8.43
CA LEU A 112 4.37 -14.51 8.72
C LEU A 112 3.51 -14.09 7.52
N ARG A 113 4.07 -14.13 6.31
CA ARG A 113 3.32 -13.82 5.09
C ARG A 113 2.23 -14.87 4.83
N HIS A 114 2.52 -16.15 5.03
CA HIS A 114 1.51 -17.20 4.90
C HIS A 114 0.38 -17.06 5.91
N GLU A 115 0.71 -16.75 7.16
CA GLU A 115 -0.30 -16.47 8.19
C GLU A 115 -1.15 -15.25 7.81
N ALA A 116 -0.53 -14.15 7.40
CA ALA A 116 -1.24 -12.95 6.98
C ALA A 116 -2.16 -13.19 5.78
N LEU A 117 -1.71 -13.98 4.78
CA LEU A 117 -2.56 -14.38 3.65
C LEU A 117 -3.74 -15.23 4.10
N GLY A 118 -3.52 -16.21 4.99
CA GLY A 118 -4.61 -17.01 5.55
C GLY A 118 -5.64 -16.19 6.32
N MET A 119 -5.20 -15.13 7.03
CA MET A 119 -6.11 -14.20 7.69
C MET A 119 -6.91 -13.33 6.71
N VAL A 120 -6.31 -12.94 5.58
CA VAL A 120 -7.01 -12.21 4.51
C VAL A 120 -8.06 -13.12 3.86
N ASP A 121 -7.69 -14.34 3.48
CA ASP A 121 -8.62 -15.31 2.88
C ASP A 121 -9.82 -15.58 3.81
N ALA A 122 -9.57 -15.74 5.12
CA ALA A 122 -10.64 -15.92 6.11
C ALA A 122 -11.56 -14.70 6.22
N ARG A 123 -11.03 -13.48 6.11
CA ARG A 123 -11.84 -12.24 6.12
C ARG A 123 -12.65 -12.10 4.84
N ASP A 124 -12.06 -12.40 3.69
CA ASP A 124 -12.74 -12.32 2.40
C ASP A 124 -13.93 -13.29 2.36
N ALA A 125 -13.78 -14.50 2.90
CA ALA A 125 -14.89 -15.45 3.04
C ALA A 125 -16.03 -14.92 3.93
N VAL A 126 -15.71 -14.20 5.02
CA VAL A 126 -16.72 -13.57 5.88
C VAL A 126 -17.41 -12.42 5.17
N ILE A 127 -16.67 -11.58 4.45
CA ILE A 127 -17.22 -10.46 3.67
C ILE A 127 -18.17 -11.00 2.60
N GLU A 128 -17.77 -12.05 1.88
CA GLU A 128 -18.61 -12.68 0.85
C GLU A 128 -19.92 -13.22 1.45
N ALA A 129 -19.84 -13.93 2.58
CA ALA A 129 -21.03 -14.41 3.29
C ALA A 129 -21.97 -13.27 3.72
N GLN A 130 -21.42 -12.20 4.29
CA GLN A 130 -22.20 -11.02 4.70
C GLN A 130 -22.84 -10.30 3.51
N CYS A 131 -22.13 -10.15 2.40
CA CYS A 131 -22.68 -9.58 1.17
C CYS A 131 -23.87 -10.40 0.65
N ASN A 132 -23.76 -11.74 0.69
CA ASN A 132 -24.85 -12.63 0.30
C ASN A 132 -26.07 -12.51 1.24
N GLU A 133 -25.85 -12.40 2.55
CA GLU A 133 -26.93 -12.15 3.51
C GLU A 133 -27.61 -10.81 3.28
N ILE A 134 -26.85 -9.73 3.07
CA ILE A 134 -27.38 -8.40 2.78
C ILE A 134 -28.21 -8.42 1.49
N ALA A 135 -27.74 -9.09 0.44
CA ALA A 135 -28.48 -9.24 -0.81
C ALA A 135 -29.81 -9.96 -0.58
N TRP A 136 -29.79 -11.06 0.19
CA TRP A 136 -31.01 -11.79 0.55
C TRP A 136 -32.00 -10.92 1.35
N PHE A 137 -31.53 -10.20 2.36
CA PHE A 137 -32.38 -9.29 3.15
C PHE A 137 -32.94 -8.15 2.30
N ALA A 138 -32.16 -7.62 1.35
CA ALA A 138 -32.62 -6.57 0.45
C ALA A 138 -33.76 -7.07 -0.47
N ASP A 139 -33.59 -8.25 -1.05
CA ASP A 139 -34.62 -8.89 -1.89
C ASP A 139 -35.90 -9.17 -1.08
N GLU A 140 -35.75 -9.68 0.14
CA GLU A 140 -36.87 -9.99 1.01
C GLU A 140 -37.61 -8.72 1.45
N LEU A 141 -36.88 -7.65 1.79
CA LEU A 141 -37.47 -6.35 2.08
C LEU A 141 -38.25 -5.79 0.90
N GLU A 142 -37.78 -5.96 -0.33
CA GLU A 142 -38.50 -5.49 -1.51
C GLU A 142 -39.78 -6.29 -1.74
N ARG A 143 -39.75 -7.62 -1.56
CA ARG A 143 -40.95 -8.47 -1.61
C ARG A 143 -41.96 -8.06 -0.54
N MET A 144 -41.51 -7.81 0.69
CA MET A 144 -42.38 -7.36 1.78
C MET A 144 -42.99 -5.98 1.48
N LYS A 145 -42.20 -5.04 0.93
CA LYS A 145 -42.71 -3.73 0.51
C LYS A 145 -43.77 -3.87 -0.58
N GLU A 146 -43.55 -4.73 -1.58
CA GLU A 146 -44.51 -4.94 -2.66
C GLU A 146 -45.80 -5.61 -2.15
N HIS A 147 -45.66 -6.57 -1.23
CA HIS A 147 -46.80 -7.16 -0.55
C HIS A 147 -47.59 -6.10 0.24
N LEU A 148 -46.89 -5.25 1.00
CA LEU A 148 -47.53 -4.17 1.75
C LEU A 148 -48.21 -3.15 0.83
N ARG A 149 -47.60 -2.78 -0.31
CA ARG A 149 -48.24 -1.93 -1.33
C ARG A 149 -49.55 -2.55 -1.80
N THR A 150 -49.53 -3.84 -2.13
CA THR A 150 -50.73 -4.58 -2.59
C THR A 150 -51.82 -4.61 -1.52
N VAL A 151 -51.47 -4.93 -0.27
CA VAL A 151 -52.43 -4.99 0.85
C VAL A 151 -53.02 -3.60 1.12
N ARG A 152 -52.18 -2.56 1.20
CA ARG A 152 -52.64 -1.18 1.40
C ARG A 152 -53.56 -0.72 0.29
N ALA A 153 -53.19 -0.96 -0.98
CA ALA A 153 -54.03 -0.61 -2.11
C ALA A 153 -55.39 -1.34 -2.08
N ARG A 154 -55.40 -2.62 -1.70
CA ARG A 154 -56.65 -3.39 -1.55
C ARG A 154 -57.56 -2.79 -0.47
N ASP A 155 -57.00 -2.48 0.69
CA ASP A 155 -57.76 -1.95 1.83
C ASP A 155 -58.26 -0.52 1.55
N PHE A 156 -57.45 0.29 0.86
CA PHE A 156 -57.85 1.60 0.33
C PHE A 156 -59.04 1.47 -0.62
N TRP A 157 -58.93 0.64 -1.67
CA TRP A 157 -60.01 0.45 -2.64
C TRP A 157 -61.27 -0.14 -2.02
N GLN A 158 -61.13 -0.96 -0.97
CA GLN A 158 -62.29 -1.44 -0.22
C GLN A 158 -63.04 -0.28 0.47
N ARG A 159 -62.32 0.68 1.07
CA ARG A 159 -62.93 1.88 1.66
C ARG A 159 -63.59 2.78 0.61
N VAL A 160 -62.92 3.02 -0.51
CA VAL A 160 -63.50 3.79 -1.64
C VAL A 160 -64.79 3.14 -2.12
N ILE A 161 -64.81 1.82 -2.31
CA ILE A 161 -66.02 1.09 -2.73
C ILE A 161 -67.14 1.18 -1.68
N GLN A 162 -66.80 1.12 -0.40
CA GLN A 162 -67.78 1.29 0.67
C GLN A 162 -68.40 2.69 0.64
N GLU A 163 -67.59 3.73 0.46
CA GLU A 163 -68.08 5.11 0.39
C GLU A 163 -68.91 5.36 -0.89
N VAL A 164 -68.48 4.84 -2.04
CA VAL A 164 -69.28 4.89 -3.28
C VAL A 164 -70.65 4.25 -3.07
N ARG A 165 -70.71 3.11 -2.37
CA ARG A 165 -71.98 2.50 -2.00
C ARG A 165 -72.78 3.47 -1.14
N ASP A 166 -72.20 4.07 -0.12
CA ASP A 166 -72.89 4.98 0.80
C ASP A 166 -73.42 6.24 0.08
N ILE A 167 -72.71 6.76 -0.92
CA ILE A 167 -73.13 7.88 -1.79
C ILE A 167 -74.30 7.53 -2.71
N LEU A 168 -74.34 6.30 -3.22
CA LEU A 168 -75.37 5.88 -4.18
C LEU A 168 -76.76 5.79 -3.52
N PRO A 169 -77.79 6.45 -4.08
CA PRO A 169 -79.17 6.31 -3.61
C PRO A 169 -79.68 4.87 -3.79
N GLU A 170 -80.64 4.46 -2.96
CA GLU A 170 -81.21 3.10 -3.04
C GLU A 170 -81.97 2.83 -4.35
N ARG A 171 -82.56 3.89 -4.94
CA ARG A 171 -83.50 3.76 -6.05
C ARG A 171 -83.02 4.33 -7.39
N GLU A 172 -82.02 5.19 -7.39
CA GLU A 172 -81.59 5.97 -8.56
C GLU A 172 -80.15 5.66 -8.94
N ALA A 173 -79.86 5.65 -10.24
CA ALA A 173 -78.49 5.54 -10.74
C ALA A 173 -77.84 6.92 -10.87
N LEU A 174 -76.64 7.06 -10.29
CA LEU A 174 -75.80 8.25 -10.42
C LEU A 174 -74.74 8.05 -11.50
N HIS A 175 -74.38 9.14 -12.19
CA HIS A 175 -73.27 9.13 -13.13
C HIS A 175 -71.94 9.08 -12.35
N VAL A 176 -70.93 8.38 -12.88
CA VAL A 176 -69.63 8.23 -12.20
C VAL A 176 -68.94 9.57 -11.89
N GLY A 177 -69.17 10.59 -12.71
CA GLY A 177 -68.67 11.95 -12.43
C GLY A 177 -69.28 12.53 -11.14
N ASP A 178 -70.58 12.36 -10.92
CA ASP A 178 -71.27 12.84 -9.72
C ASP A 178 -70.88 12.03 -8.48
N ILE A 179 -70.61 10.74 -8.65
CA ILE A 179 -70.07 9.87 -7.59
C ILE A 179 -68.68 10.36 -7.18
N THR A 180 -67.79 10.59 -8.16
CA THR A 180 -66.40 11.01 -7.92
C THR A 180 -66.31 12.34 -7.18
N LEU A 181 -67.23 13.28 -7.44
CA LEU A 181 -67.31 14.57 -6.75
C LEU A 181 -67.82 14.49 -5.30
N ARG A 182 -68.47 13.38 -4.93
CA ARG A 182 -69.07 13.19 -3.61
C ARG A 182 -68.23 12.34 -2.66
N ILE A 183 -67.15 11.73 -3.16
CA ILE A 183 -66.20 10.99 -2.34
C ILE A 183 -65.42 11.98 -1.46
N GLY A 184 -65.19 11.59 -0.20
CA GLY A 184 -64.51 12.36 0.82
C GLY A 184 -63.12 12.82 0.39
N ALA A 185 -62.79 14.06 0.76
CA ALA A 185 -61.50 14.66 0.44
C ALA A 185 -60.31 13.92 1.07
N ASP A 186 -60.55 13.18 2.16
CA ASP A 186 -59.59 12.31 2.83
C ASP A 186 -59.16 11.12 1.95
N LEU A 187 -60.10 10.42 1.29
CA LEU A 187 -59.77 9.34 0.37
C LEU A 187 -59.13 9.86 -0.93
N VAL A 188 -59.53 11.06 -1.38
CA VAL A 188 -58.89 11.71 -2.53
C VAL A 188 -57.43 12.04 -2.23
N GLN A 189 -57.16 12.60 -1.04
CA GLN A 189 -55.80 12.92 -0.60
C GLN A 189 -54.95 11.65 -0.40
N GLU A 190 -55.52 10.59 0.18
CA GLU A 190 -54.83 9.31 0.34
C GLU A 190 -54.52 8.64 -1.01
N ALA A 191 -55.34 8.85 -2.04
CA ALA A 191 -55.06 8.35 -3.39
C ALA A 191 -53.75 8.92 -3.97
N GLU A 192 -53.42 10.17 -3.66
CA GLU A 192 -52.17 10.82 -4.08
C GLU A 192 -50.95 10.11 -3.46
N GLU A 193 -51.08 9.57 -2.25
CA GLU A 193 -50.01 8.80 -1.57
C GLU A 193 -49.79 7.41 -2.19
N HIS A 194 -50.78 6.88 -2.92
CA HIS A 194 -50.74 5.57 -3.57
C HIS A 194 -50.27 5.60 -5.04
N VAL A 195 -49.76 6.74 -5.53
CA VAL A 195 -49.22 6.92 -6.90
C VAL A 195 -50.28 6.71 -8.01
N GLN A 196 -51.55 6.56 -7.66
CA GLN A 196 -52.64 6.48 -8.63
C GLN A 196 -53.28 7.85 -8.82
N ALA A 197 -53.32 8.33 -10.06
CA ALA A 197 -54.03 9.56 -10.37
C ALA A 197 -55.53 9.38 -10.06
N TRP A 198 -56.03 10.17 -9.11
CA TRP A 198 -57.46 10.21 -8.80
C TRP A 198 -58.21 10.81 -9.98
N ASN A 199 -59.01 10.00 -10.67
CA ASN A 199 -59.82 10.44 -11.79
C ASN A 199 -61.07 9.55 -11.95
N VAL A 200 -62.00 10.03 -12.78
CA VAL A 200 -63.27 9.39 -13.06
C VAL A 200 -63.09 7.95 -13.60
N ASP A 201 -62.06 7.70 -14.40
CA ASP A 201 -61.82 6.39 -15.00
C ASP A 201 -61.28 5.39 -13.98
N THR A 202 -60.45 5.81 -13.02
CA THR A 202 -59.98 4.96 -11.92
C THR A 202 -61.14 4.53 -11.02
N VAL A 203 -62.01 5.48 -10.66
CA VAL A 203 -63.22 5.18 -9.87
C VAL A 203 -64.17 4.28 -10.66
N ARG A 204 -64.36 4.54 -11.96
CA ARG A 204 -65.15 3.70 -12.86
C ARG A 204 -64.63 2.26 -12.88
N GLY A 205 -63.33 2.09 -13.09
CA GLY A 205 -62.69 0.78 -13.14
C GLY A 205 -62.87 -0.02 -11.86
N ALA A 206 -62.76 0.63 -10.69
CA ALA A 206 -63.00 0.00 -9.40
C ALA A 206 -64.46 -0.48 -9.25
N ILE A 207 -65.44 0.33 -9.67
CA ILE A 207 -66.87 -0.03 -9.66
C ILE A 207 -67.13 -1.20 -10.63
N ASP A 208 -66.62 -1.11 -11.86
CA ASP A 208 -66.79 -2.12 -12.90
C ASP A 208 -66.19 -3.48 -12.49
N GLU A 209 -65.05 -3.49 -11.81
CA GLU A 209 -64.45 -4.72 -11.27
C GLU A 209 -65.39 -5.43 -10.27
N ARG A 210 -66.11 -4.66 -9.44
CA ARG A 210 -67.08 -5.21 -8.48
C ARG A 210 -68.35 -5.72 -9.19
N ILE A 211 -68.79 -5.03 -10.24
CA ILE A 211 -69.89 -5.50 -11.10
C ILE A 211 -69.53 -6.81 -11.79
N TYR A 212 -68.33 -6.91 -12.36
CA TYR A 212 -67.82 -8.14 -12.98
C TYR A 212 -67.83 -9.32 -11.99
N ARG A 213 -67.43 -9.06 -10.73
CA ARG A 213 -67.48 -10.05 -9.63
C ARG A 213 -68.88 -10.25 -9.04
N LYS A 214 -69.93 -9.65 -9.62
CA LYS A 214 -71.33 -9.69 -9.16
C LYS A 214 -71.53 -9.21 -7.70
N ARG A 215 -70.82 -8.14 -7.32
CA ARG A 215 -70.86 -7.52 -5.98
C ARG A 215 -71.24 -6.04 -6.05
N TYR A 216 -71.95 -5.58 -5.02
CA TYR A 216 -72.26 -4.17 -4.66
C TYR A 216 -73.05 -3.30 -5.66
N PHE A 217 -72.78 -3.36 -6.97
CA PHE A 217 -73.33 -2.43 -7.96
C PHE A 217 -73.92 -3.11 -9.20
N VAL A 218 -74.69 -2.34 -9.96
CA VAL A 218 -75.24 -2.65 -11.29
C VAL A 218 -75.05 -1.43 -12.20
N ALA A 219 -74.65 -1.66 -13.45
CA ALA A 219 -74.55 -0.62 -14.47
C ALA A 219 -75.89 -0.47 -15.22
N GLU A 220 -76.35 0.77 -15.39
CA GLU A 220 -77.59 1.09 -16.15
C GLU A 220 -77.30 1.68 -17.54
N GLY A 221 -76.03 1.68 -17.95
CA GLY A 221 -75.58 2.28 -19.21
C GLY A 221 -75.22 3.76 -19.07
N GLY A 222 -74.51 4.29 -20.07
CA GLY A 222 -74.13 5.71 -20.11
C GLY A 222 -73.26 6.17 -18.93
N GLY A 223 -72.46 5.29 -18.32
CA GLY A 223 -71.63 5.61 -17.15
C GLY A 223 -72.41 5.80 -15.85
N ARG A 224 -73.65 5.30 -15.77
CA ARG A 224 -74.51 5.38 -14.58
C ARG A 224 -74.52 4.07 -13.81
N TYR A 225 -74.44 4.19 -12.49
CA TYR A 225 -74.32 3.09 -11.54
C TYR A 225 -75.37 3.21 -10.44
N ARG A 226 -75.92 2.07 -10.01
CA ARG A 226 -76.80 1.99 -8.83
C ARG A 226 -76.38 0.86 -7.90
N ARG A 227 -76.89 0.89 -6.67
CA ARG A 227 -76.74 -0.22 -5.72
C ARG A 227 -77.40 -1.50 -6.29
N ARG A 228 -76.73 -2.62 -6.09
CA ARG A 228 -77.26 -3.95 -6.38
C ARG A 228 -78.34 -4.31 -5.37
N ARG A 229 -79.44 -4.86 -5.86
CA ARG A 229 -80.60 -5.29 -5.06
C ARG A 229 -80.70 -6.82 -5.02
N PRO A 230 -81.50 -7.38 -4.09
CA PRO A 230 -81.71 -8.83 -4.03
C PRO A 230 -82.25 -9.41 -5.35
N GLU A 231 -83.08 -8.66 -6.08
CA GLU A 231 -83.61 -9.10 -7.39
C GLU A 231 -82.56 -9.22 -8.51
N ASP A 232 -81.40 -8.58 -8.39
CA ASP A 232 -80.37 -8.56 -9.44
C ASP A 232 -79.43 -9.80 -9.41
N GLY A 233 -79.60 -10.68 -8.41
CA GLY A 233 -78.73 -11.84 -8.16
C GLY A 233 -77.30 -11.47 -7.69
N GLY A 234 -76.57 -12.44 -7.12
CA GLY A 234 -75.21 -12.22 -6.59
C GLY A 234 -75.18 -11.87 -5.10
N VAL A 235 -74.02 -11.37 -4.62
CA VAL A 235 -73.85 -11.05 -3.19
C VAL A 235 -74.28 -9.61 -2.95
N ALA A 236 -75.48 -9.44 -2.37
CA ALA A 236 -75.93 -8.20 -1.76
C ALA A 236 -75.53 -8.22 -0.27
N ALA A 237 -74.27 -7.95 0.02
CA ALA A 237 -73.80 -7.75 1.39
C ALA A 237 -73.22 -6.34 1.48
#